data_AF-A0A1G9RI41-F1
#
_entry.id   AF-A0A1G9RI41-F1
#
_cell.length_a   1.000
_cell.length_b   1.000
_cell.length_c   1.000
_cell.angle_alpha   90.00
_cell.angle_beta   90.00
_cell.angle_gamma   90.00
#
_symmetry.space_group_name_H-M   'P 1'
#
loop_
_entity.id
_entity.type
_entity.pdbx_description
1 polymer ?
#
loop_
_entity_poly.entity_id
_entity_poly.type
_entity_poly.pdbx_seq_one_letter_code
_entity_poly.pdbx_strand_id
1 'polypeptide(L)'
;MPAPALLASLLFVQPVTAGFSEDPAQASIWLQQACRIQQVGYSGGVPVDHTEFCTCFDRNLREASTDDVYRVFALGSQGAVREQGLIEDWESARDTAAAEAGAMAPEVQASFTTILQSSLMACMNFSFQGE
;
A
#
# COMPACT_ATOMS: atom_id res chain seq x y z
N MET A 1 -49.46 -34.93 -15.35
CA MET A 1 -48.28 -34.88 -14.45
C MET A 1 -47.23 -34.02 -15.13
N PRO A 2 -47.02 -32.76 -14.73
CA PRO A 2 -45.98 -31.92 -15.33
C PRO A 2 -44.63 -32.16 -14.65
N ALA A 3 -43.56 -32.18 -15.45
CA ALA A 3 -42.18 -32.42 -15.06
C ALA A 3 -41.57 -31.25 -14.27
N PRO A 4 -40.64 -31.50 -13.33
CA PRO A 4 -39.91 -30.43 -12.65
C PRO A 4 -38.83 -29.84 -13.58
N ALA A 5 -38.94 -28.54 -13.84
CA ALA A 5 -37.94 -27.77 -14.56
C ALA A 5 -36.70 -27.55 -13.68
N LEU A 6 -35.54 -27.93 -14.20
CA LEU A 6 -34.21 -27.61 -13.66
C LEU A 6 -34.03 -26.09 -13.64
N LEU A 7 -34.02 -25.50 -12.44
CA LEU A 7 -33.57 -24.12 -12.24
C LEU A 7 -32.05 -24.08 -12.45
N ALA A 8 -31.66 -23.57 -13.61
CA ALA A 8 -30.29 -23.24 -13.93
C ALA A 8 -29.79 -22.18 -12.92
N SER A 9 -28.85 -22.58 -12.07
CA SER A 9 -28.08 -21.67 -11.23
C SER A 9 -27.23 -20.77 -12.11
N LEU A 10 -27.74 -19.60 -12.45
CA LEU A 10 -26.95 -18.49 -12.96
C LEU A 10 -26.06 -17.99 -11.82
N LEU A 11 -24.88 -18.58 -11.71
CA LEU A 11 -23.76 -18.02 -10.96
C LEU A 11 -23.38 -16.70 -11.64
N PHE A 12 -23.90 -15.59 -11.13
CA PHE A 12 -23.34 -14.28 -11.38
C PHE A 12 -21.96 -14.22 -10.72
N VAL A 13 -20.93 -14.65 -11.45
CA VAL A 13 -19.56 -14.23 -11.17
C VAL A 13 -19.52 -12.76 -11.57
N GLN A 14 -19.82 -11.86 -10.64
CA GLN A 14 -19.45 -10.47 -10.84
C GLN A 14 -17.92 -10.44 -10.83
N PRO A 15 -17.26 -9.91 -11.89
CA PRO A 15 -15.86 -9.56 -11.75
C PRO A 15 -15.78 -8.53 -10.63
N VAL A 16 -15.11 -8.89 -9.53
CA VAL A 16 -14.76 -7.92 -8.50
C VAL A 16 -13.66 -7.04 -9.09
N THR A 17 -14.03 -6.10 -9.95
CA THR A 17 -13.27 -4.86 -10.14
C THR A 17 -13.79 -3.87 -9.10
N ALA A 18 -13.78 -4.27 -7.83
CA ALA A 18 -13.81 -3.27 -6.77
C ALA A 18 -12.40 -2.69 -6.76
N GLY A 19 -12.23 -1.51 -7.38
CA GLY A 19 -10.96 -0.79 -7.35
C GLY A 19 -10.54 -0.54 -5.90
N PHE A 20 -9.23 -0.36 -5.68
CA PHE A 20 -8.73 -0.02 -4.35
C PHE A 20 -9.30 1.33 -3.90
N SER A 21 -9.57 1.45 -2.59
CA SER A 21 -10.09 2.69 -1.99
C SER A 21 -9.28 3.91 -2.41
N GLU A 22 -9.97 4.95 -2.88
CA GLU A 22 -9.39 6.27 -3.20
C GLU A 22 -9.30 7.19 -1.98
N ASP A 23 -9.73 6.74 -0.79
CA ASP A 23 -9.67 7.52 0.44
C ASP A 23 -8.21 7.67 0.92
N PRO A 24 -7.65 8.90 1.02
CA PRO A 24 -6.30 9.11 1.53
C PRO A 24 -6.08 8.57 2.95
N ALA A 25 -7.14 8.52 3.78
CA ALA A 25 -7.03 7.93 5.11
C ALA A 25 -6.75 6.42 5.04
N GLN A 26 -7.35 5.73 4.05
CA GLN A 26 -7.11 4.30 3.82
C GLN A 26 -5.68 4.05 3.32
N ALA A 27 -5.17 4.91 2.42
CA ALA A 27 -3.78 4.84 1.96
C ALA A 27 -2.77 5.00 3.11
N SER A 28 -3.03 5.91 4.06
CA SER A 28 -2.21 6.07 5.26
C SER A 28 -2.19 4.83 6.15
N ILE A 29 -3.34 4.17 6.34
CA ILE A 29 -3.43 2.92 7.09
C ILE A 29 -2.55 1.84 6.43
N TRP A 30 -2.67 1.68 5.11
CA TRP A 30 -1.87 0.73 4.34
C TRP A 30 -0.37 1.03 4.42
N LEU A 31 0.02 2.28 4.18
CA LEU A 31 1.43 2.67 4.18
C LEU A 31 2.07 2.48 5.56
N GLN A 32 1.42 2.93 6.63
CA GLN A 32 1.94 2.79 7.99
C GLN A 32 2.05 1.31 8.41
N GLN A 33 1.09 0.48 8.01
CA GLN A 33 1.13 -0.95 8.30
C GLN A 33 2.27 -1.66 7.57
N ALA A 34 2.44 -1.41 6.27
CA ALA A 34 3.53 -1.98 5.50
C ALA A 34 4.90 -1.48 6.01
N CYS A 35 5.02 -0.20 6.36
CA CYS A 35 6.22 0.36 6.97
C CYS A 35 6.62 -0.41 8.24
N ARG A 36 5.67 -0.66 9.17
CA ARG A 36 5.97 -1.39 10.41
C ARG A 36 6.44 -2.82 10.14
N ILE A 37 5.83 -3.52 9.18
CA ILE A 37 6.28 -4.87 8.78
C ILE A 37 7.71 -4.83 8.25
N GLN A 38 7.99 -3.90 7.34
CA GLN A 38 9.32 -3.75 6.76
C GLN A 38 10.35 -3.42 7.83
N GLN A 39 10.06 -2.50 8.75
CA GLN A 39 10.97 -2.13 9.82
C GLN A 39 11.22 -3.29 10.80
N VAL A 40 10.20 -4.08 11.15
CA VAL A 40 10.41 -5.30 11.94
C VAL A 40 11.30 -6.29 11.19
N GLY A 41 11.10 -6.46 9.88
CA GLY A 41 11.92 -7.34 9.05
C GLY A 41 13.38 -6.88 8.93
N TYR A 42 13.64 -5.58 8.88
CA TYR A 42 14.99 -5.02 8.72
C TYR A 42 15.76 -4.84 10.03
N SER A 43 15.08 -4.39 11.08
CA SER A 43 15.70 -3.90 12.32
C SER A 43 15.29 -4.70 13.57
N GLY A 44 14.42 -5.71 13.42
CA GLY A 44 13.90 -6.49 14.54
C GLY A 44 12.87 -5.74 15.38
N GLY A 45 12.72 -6.14 16.64
CA GLY A 45 11.70 -5.60 17.55
C GLY A 45 10.28 -6.07 17.22
N VAL A 46 9.29 -5.32 17.70
CA VAL A 46 7.86 -5.55 17.45
C VAL A 46 7.21 -4.33 16.78
N PRO A 47 6.02 -4.46 16.15
CA PRO A 47 5.43 -3.36 15.39
C PRO A 47 5.25 -2.04 16.15
N VAL A 48 5.03 -2.10 17.47
CA VAL A 48 4.84 -0.89 18.28
C VAL A 48 6.12 -0.07 18.40
N ASP A 49 7.30 -0.70 18.39
CA ASP A 49 8.61 -0.04 18.48
C ASP A 49 8.88 0.89 17.30
N HIS A 50 8.21 0.64 16.16
CA HIS A 50 8.38 1.37 14.91
C HIS A 50 7.28 2.39 14.64
N THR A 51 6.36 2.59 15.58
CA THR A 51 5.18 3.45 15.39
C THR A 51 5.58 4.90 15.09
N GLU A 52 6.45 5.49 15.91
CA GLU A 52 6.85 6.89 15.73
C GLU A 52 7.57 7.13 14.39
N PHE A 53 8.47 6.22 14.01
CA PHE A 53 9.14 6.25 12.71
C PHE A 53 8.12 6.20 11.56
N CYS A 54 7.22 5.22 11.58
CA CYS A 54 6.28 5.02 10.49
C CYS A 54 5.20 6.12 10.42
N THR A 55 4.79 6.70 11.54
CA THR A 55 3.89 7.87 11.55
C THR A 55 4.62 9.12 11.02
N CYS A 56 5.88 9.32 11.38
CA CYS A 56 6.69 10.39 10.79
C CYS A 56 6.84 10.20 9.27
N PHE A 57 7.17 9.00 8.83
CA PHE A 57 7.40 8.68 7.42
C PHE A 57 6.13 8.89 6.59
N ASP A 58 4.99 8.40 7.07
CA ASP A 58 3.68 8.59 6.46
C ASP A 58 3.36 10.07 6.20
N ARG A 59 3.50 10.91 7.24
CA ARG A 59 3.28 12.34 7.15
C ARG A 59 4.22 12.99 6.14
N ASN A 60 5.52 12.73 6.24
CA ASN A 60 6.51 13.34 5.34
C ASN A 60 6.33 12.88 3.88
N LEU A 61 5.93 11.62 3.66
CA LEU A 61 5.68 11.13 2.31
C LEU A 61 4.46 11.80 1.70
N ARG A 62 3.38 11.93 2.48
CA ARG A 62 2.16 12.62 2.04
C ARG A 62 2.40 14.10 1.75
N GLU A 63 3.15 14.80 2.59
CA GLU A 63 3.47 16.23 2.38
C GLU A 63 4.39 16.47 1.19
N ALA A 64 5.29 15.53 0.88
CA ALA A 64 6.25 15.63 -0.22
C ALA A 64 5.71 15.15 -1.57
N SER A 65 4.47 14.65 -1.63
CA SER A 65 3.89 14.04 -2.83
C SER A 65 2.51 14.59 -3.17
N THR A 66 1.98 14.22 -4.33
CA THR A 66 0.56 14.38 -4.66
C THR A 66 -0.23 13.18 -4.16
N ASP A 67 -1.56 13.30 -4.09
CA ASP A 67 -2.42 12.18 -3.67
C ASP A 67 -2.22 10.93 -4.54
N ASP A 68 -2.08 11.09 -5.86
CA ASP A 68 -1.83 9.96 -6.78
C ASP A 68 -0.48 9.26 -6.51
N VAL A 69 0.58 10.04 -6.27
CA VAL A 69 1.91 9.50 -5.97
C VAL A 69 1.91 8.80 -4.61
N TYR A 70 1.26 9.41 -3.62
CA TYR A 70 1.10 8.82 -2.29
C TYR A 70 0.33 7.50 -2.33
N ARG A 71 -0.75 7.44 -3.14
CA ARG A 71 -1.53 6.22 -3.38
C ARG A 71 -0.66 5.12 -3.99
N VAL A 72 0.14 5.43 -5.01
CA VAL A 72 1.09 4.47 -5.61
C VAL A 72 2.04 3.89 -4.56
N PHE A 73 2.58 4.73 -3.68
CA PHE A 73 3.43 4.23 -2.59
C PHE A 73 2.68 3.34 -1.61
N ALA A 74 1.45 3.69 -1.23
CA ALA A 74 0.64 2.88 -0.32
C ALA A 74 0.32 1.49 -0.91
N LEU A 75 -0.18 1.44 -2.15
CA LEU A 75 -0.48 0.19 -2.85
C LEU A 75 0.78 -0.64 -3.12
N GLY A 76 1.84 0.00 -3.62
CA GLY A 76 3.12 -0.66 -3.86
C GLY A 76 3.73 -1.24 -2.59
N SER A 77 3.58 -0.55 -1.45
CA SER A 77 4.05 -1.05 -0.15
C SER A 77 3.27 -2.28 0.31
N GLN A 78 1.95 -2.31 0.09
CA GLN A 78 1.12 -3.49 0.35
C GLN A 78 1.55 -4.67 -0.54
N GLY A 79 1.75 -4.43 -1.83
CA GLY A 79 2.29 -5.43 -2.76
C GLY A 79 3.68 -5.94 -2.37
N ALA A 80 4.51 -5.10 -1.74
CA ALA A 80 5.84 -5.48 -1.28
C ALA A 80 5.82 -6.38 -0.02
N VAL A 81 4.85 -6.19 0.88
CA VAL A 81 4.69 -7.01 2.10
C VAL A 81 3.79 -8.24 1.91
N ARG A 82 3.15 -8.36 0.74
CA ARG A 82 2.43 -9.55 0.26
C ARG A 82 1.36 -10.02 1.25
N GLU A 83 1.37 -11.30 1.64
CA GLU A 83 0.40 -11.95 2.53
C GLU A 83 0.40 -11.38 3.95
N GLN A 84 1.38 -10.54 4.30
CA GLN A 84 1.42 -9.84 5.59
C GLN A 84 0.68 -8.50 5.54
N GLY A 85 0.33 -8.01 4.35
CA GLY A 85 -0.41 -6.78 4.14
C GLY A 85 -1.87 -6.85 4.62
N LEU A 86 -2.55 -5.71 4.53
CA LEU A 86 -3.99 -5.57 4.76
C LEU A 86 -4.80 -5.81 3.48
N ILE A 87 -4.18 -5.73 2.31
CA ILE A 87 -4.83 -6.05 1.03
C ILE A 87 -4.62 -7.53 0.74
N GLU A 88 -5.70 -8.31 0.72
CA GLU A 88 -5.65 -9.76 0.44
C GLU A 88 -5.14 -10.05 -0.98
N ASP A 89 -5.65 -9.34 -1.98
CA ASP A 89 -5.19 -9.41 -3.37
C ASP A 89 -3.97 -8.50 -3.59
N TRP A 90 -2.86 -8.86 -2.96
CA TRP A 90 -1.63 -8.06 -2.97
C TRP A 90 -0.97 -8.03 -4.36
N GLU A 91 -1.16 -9.07 -5.19
CA GLU A 91 -0.72 -9.05 -6.59
C GLU A 91 -1.44 -7.95 -7.38
N SER A 92 -2.76 -7.84 -7.24
CA SER A 92 -3.53 -6.78 -7.86
C SER A 92 -3.10 -5.40 -7.35
N ALA A 93 -2.83 -5.24 -6.05
CA ALA A 93 -2.32 -3.97 -5.52
C ALA A 93 -0.95 -3.58 -6.10
N ARG A 94 -0.02 -4.55 -6.21
CA ARG A 94 1.28 -4.35 -6.87
C ARG A 94 1.10 -3.94 -8.32
N ASP A 95 0.26 -4.65 -9.06
CA ASP A 95 0.08 -4.46 -10.49
C ASP A 95 -0.65 -3.13 -10.79
N THR A 96 -1.63 -2.76 -9.96
CA THR A 96 -2.27 -1.44 -10.01
C THR A 96 -1.26 -0.32 -9.70
N ALA A 97 -0.45 -0.44 -8.64
CA ALA A 97 0.56 0.57 -8.34
C ALA A 97 1.55 0.76 -9.49
N ALA A 98 1.99 -0.34 -10.11
CA ALA A 98 2.90 -0.29 -11.27
C ALA A 98 2.24 0.34 -12.50
N ALA A 99 0.97 0.02 -12.77
CA ALA A 99 0.22 0.59 -13.88
C ALA A 99 -0.04 2.10 -13.67
N GLU A 100 -0.48 2.50 -12.48
CA GLU A 100 -0.70 3.90 -12.11
C GLU A 100 0.61 4.69 -12.20
N ALA A 101 1.71 4.17 -11.64
CA ALA A 101 3.04 4.78 -11.77
C ALA A 101 3.48 4.95 -13.23
N GLY A 102 3.31 3.90 -14.04
CA GLY A 102 3.70 3.90 -15.46
C GLY A 102 2.87 4.85 -16.32
N ALA A 103 1.66 5.21 -15.88
CA ALA A 103 0.79 6.18 -16.54
C ALA A 103 1.13 7.64 -16.18
N MET A 104 1.92 7.89 -15.13
CA MET A 104 2.32 9.24 -14.74
C MET A 104 3.33 9.85 -15.71
N ALA A 105 3.44 11.19 -15.68
CA ALA A 105 4.44 11.90 -16.46
C ALA A 105 5.87 11.45 -16.08
N PRO A 106 6.82 11.34 -17.03
CA PRO A 106 8.17 10.86 -16.75
C PRO A 106 8.91 11.63 -15.65
N GLU A 107 8.71 12.94 -15.57
CA GLU A 107 9.27 13.81 -14.53
C GLU A 107 8.74 13.47 -13.13
N VAL A 108 7.47 13.05 -13.03
CA VAL A 108 6.87 12.59 -11.78
C VAL A 108 7.46 11.24 -11.40
N GLN A 109 7.56 10.30 -12.33
CA GLN A 109 8.20 8.99 -12.09
C GLN A 109 9.65 9.14 -11.62
N ALA A 110 10.42 10.05 -12.24
CA ALA A 110 11.80 10.33 -11.87
C ALA A 110 11.93 10.89 -10.43
N SER A 111 10.88 11.51 -9.90
CA SER A 111 10.88 12.06 -8.55
C SER A 111 10.67 11.02 -7.44
N PHE A 112 10.14 9.83 -7.76
CA PHE A 112 9.71 8.84 -6.76
C PHE A 112 10.81 8.46 -5.78
N THR A 113 12.01 8.18 -6.30
CA THR A 113 13.15 7.77 -5.46
C THR A 113 13.55 8.90 -4.51
N THR A 114 13.60 10.14 -5.02
CA THR A 114 13.96 11.31 -4.21
C THR A 114 12.93 11.57 -3.12
N ILE A 115 11.64 11.52 -3.45
CA ILE A 115 10.54 11.69 -2.49
C ILE A 115 10.70 10.63 -1.38
N LEU A 116 10.76 9.35 -1.74
CA LEU A 116 10.88 8.26 -0.78
C LEU A 116 12.11 8.41 0.13
N GLN A 117 13.29 8.68 -0.45
CA GLN A 117 14.53 8.84 0.31
C GLN A 117 14.47 10.04 1.25
N SER A 118 13.96 11.18 0.79
CA SER A 118 13.85 12.38 1.63
C SER A 118 12.89 12.17 2.80
N SER A 119 11.75 11.53 2.59
CA SER A 119 10.75 11.25 3.62
C SER A 119 11.28 10.24 4.65
N LEU A 120 12.05 9.23 4.23
CA LEU A 120 12.72 8.30 5.15
C LEU A 120 13.78 9.01 5.99
N MET A 121 14.67 9.79 5.34
CA MET A 121 15.77 10.48 6.01
C MET A 121 15.27 11.50 7.04
N ALA A 122 14.14 12.15 6.79
CA ALA A 122 13.51 13.08 7.73
C ALA A 122 13.11 12.41 9.06
N CYS A 123 12.97 11.09 9.10
CA CYS A 123 12.43 10.34 10.23
C CYS A 123 13.45 9.46 10.96
N MET A 124 14.70 9.43 10.52
CA MET A 124 15.74 8.55 11.08
C MET A 124 15.96 8.70 12.59
N ASN A 125 15.71 9.87 13.17
CA ASN A 125 15.81 10.10 14.61
C ASN A 125 14.78 9.30 15.43
N PHE A 126 13.74 8.77 14.79
CA PHE A 126 12.73 7.90 15.41
C PHE A 126 12.97 6.41 15.13
N SER A 127 14.06 6.07 14.43
CA SER A 127 14.36 4.66 14.13
C SER A 127 14.67 3.88 15.40
N PHE A 128 14.04 2.71 15.53
CA PHE A 128 14.35 1.76 16.60
C PHE A 128 15.81 1.30 16.48
N GLN A 129 16.56 1.37 17.58
CA GLN A 129 18.01 1.09 17.59
C GLN A 129 18.37 -0.33 18.06
N GLY A 130 17.40 -1.16 18.44
CA GLY A 130 17.68 -2.47 19.04
C GLY A 130 18.36 -2.36 20.42
N GLU A 131 18.35 -3.48 21.15
CA GLU A 131 19.30 -3.74 22.24
C GLU A 131 20.30 -4.80 21.79
#